data_AF-A0A840Z1Y0-F1
#
_entry.id   AF-A0A840Z1Y0-F1
#
_cell.length_a   1.000
_cell.length_b   1.000
_cell.length_c   1.000
_cell.angle_alpha   90.00
_cell.angle_beta   90.00
_cell.angle_gamma   90.00
#
_symmetry.space_group_name_H-M   'P 1'
#
loop_
_entity.id
_entity.type
_entity.pdbx_description
1 polymer ?
#
loop_
_entity_poly.entity_id
_entity_poly.type
_entity_poly.pdbx_seq_one_letter_code
_entity_poly.pdbx_strand_id
1 'polypeptide(L)' 'MGALAEGSGVSQPAITKHLIVLDRARLVAIRREGRNTHCRARPEGIAPLADWLGEMSRFWDARLDALEDLLKRMDQ' A
#
# COMPACT_ATOMS: atom_id res chain seq x y z
N MET A 1 2.63 20.58 -10.38
CA MET A 1 1.23 20.05 -10.46
C MET A 1 0.72 19.91 -11.89
N GLY A 2 0.99 20.84 -12.81
CA GLY A 2 0.48 20.77 -14.20
C GLY A 2 0.85 19.45 -14.92
N ALA A 3 2.10 19.02 -14.83
CA ALA A 3 2.58 17.79 -15.48
C ALA A 3 1.94 16.49 -14.96
N LEU A 4 1.35 16.45 -13.76
CA LEU A 4 0.64 15.26 -13.25
C LEU A 4 -0.80 15.16 -13.79
N ALA A 5 -1.38 16.29 -14.21
CA ALA A 5 -2.71 16.34 -14.82
C ALA A 5 -2.67 16.06 -16.32
N GLU A 6 -1.59 16.43 -17.00
CA GLU A 6 -1.42 16.28 -18.45
C GLU A 6 -1.35 14.82 -18.96
N GLY A 7 -1.32 13.81 -18.07
CA GLY A 7 -1.26 12.39 -18.47
C GLY A 7 -2.27 11.47 -17.78
N SER A 8 -3.06 11.98 -16.82
CA SER A 8 -3.96 11.13 -16.01
C SER A 8 -5.43 11.22 -16.42
N GLY A 9 -5.81 12.17 -17.28
CA GLY A 9 -7.21 12.42 -17.66
C GLY A 9 -8.07 12.94 -16.50
N VAL A 10 -7.48 13.18 -15.33
CA VAL A 10 -8.15 13.65 -14.11
C VAL A 10 -7.92 15.15 -13.95
N SER A 11 -8.93 15.88 -13.49
CA SER A 11 -8.83 17.32 -13.26
C SER A 11 -7.79 17.66 -12.17
N GLN A 12 -7.13 18.80 -12.33
CA GLN A 12 -6.10 19.28 -11.39
C GLN A 12 -6.58 19.40 -9.91
N PRO A 13 -7.83 19.82 -9.62
CA PRO A 13 -8.37 19.80 -8.26
C PRO A 13 -8.52 18.38 -7.70
N ALA A 14 -8.95 17.42 -8.52
CA ALA A 14 -9.11 16.03 -8.11
C ALA A 14 -7.75 15.37 -7.81
N ILE A 15 -6.73 15.61 -8.65
CA ILE A 15 -5.36 15.13 -8.40
C ILE A 15 -4.81 15.69 -7.09
N THR A 16 -5.05 16.97 -6.81
CA THR A 16 -4.62 17.58 -5.55
C THR A 16 -5.28 16.90 -4.35
N LYS A 17 -6.58 16.59 -4.44
CA LYS A 17 -7.31 15.85 -3.41
C LYS A 17 -6.73 14.45 -3.20
N HIS A 18 -6.45 13.70 -4.26
CA HIS A 18 -5.85 12.37 -4.17
C HIS A 18 -4.45 12.42 -3.56
N LEU A 19 -3.62 13.38 -3.95
CA LEU A 19 -2.27 13.54 -3.41
C LEU A 19 -2.28 13.86 -1.91
N ILE A 20 -3.22 14.68 -1.44
CA ILE A 20 -3.38 14.95 0.01
C ILE A 20 -3.74 13.67 0.78
N VAL A 21 -4.63 12.83 0.23
CA VAL A 21 -4.99 11.54 0.85
C VAL A 21 -3.80 10.60 0.88
N LEU A 22 -3.05 10.51 -0.22
CA LEU A 22 -1.86 9.67 -0.31
C LEU A 22 -0.73 10.15 0.60
N ASP A 23 -0.55 11.47 0.78
CA ASP A 23 0.46 12.04 1.68
C ASP A 23 0.11 11.76 3.15
N ARG A 24 -1.17 11.89 3.51
CA ARG A 24 -1.69 11.48 4.84
C ARG A 24 -1.52 9.98 5.10
N ALA A 25 -1.68 9.16 4.07
CA ALA A 25 -1.43 7.72 4.14
C ALA A 25 0.07 7.37 4.11
N ARG A 26 0.97 8.37 4.05
CA ARG A 26 2.43 8.22 3.91
C ARG A 26 2.89 7.48 2.66
N LEU A 27 2.01 7.39 1.64
CA LEU A 27 2.28 6.72 0.35
C LEU A 27 2.99 7.64 -0.65
N VAL A 28 2.92 8.95 -0.46
CA VAL A 28 3.65 9.94 -1.27
C VAL A 28 4.26 11.02 -0.38
N ALA A 29 5.27 11.72 -0.89
CA ALA A 29 5.85 12.93 -0.32
C ALA A 29 5.42 14.13 -1.16
N ILE A 30 4.91 15.18 -0.54
CA ILE A 30 4.65 16.45 -1.21
C ILE A 30 5.63 17.52 -0.72
N ARG A 31 6.37 18.15 -1.64
CA ARG A 31 7.23 19.31 -1.36
C ARG A 31 6.82 20.49 -2.24
N ARG A 32 6.61 21.65 -1.63
CA ARG A 32 6.33 22.91 -2.36
C ARG A 32 7.62 23.69 -2.51
N GLU A 33 7.95 24.07 -3.74
CA GLU A 33 9.10 24.87 -4.10
C GLU A 33 8.62 26.01 -5.01
N GLY A 34 8.32 27.15 -4.38
CA GLY A 34 7.69 28.30 -5.05
C GLY A 34 6.32 27.96 -5.64
N ARG A 35 6.17 28.13 -6.96
CA ARG A 35 4.94 27.78 -7.71
C ARG A 35 4.86 26.31 -8.11
N ASN A 36 5.94 25.55 -7.89
CA ASN A 36 6.00 24.14 -8.23
C ASN A 36 5.73 23.27 -6.99
N THR A 37 4.88 22.28 -7.17
CA THR A 37 4.72 21.19 -6.21
C THR A 37 5.37 19.95 -6.80
N HIS A 38 6.34 19.43 -6.08
CA HIS A 38 7.03 18.18 -6.36
C HIS A 38 6.36 17.07 -5.55
N CYS A 39 5.95 16.00 -6.23
CA CYS A 39 5.38 14.81 -5.61
C CYS A 39 6.28 13.62 -5.92
N ARG A 40 6.59 12.81 -4.91
CA ARG A 40 7.37 11.58 -5.05
C ARG A 40 6.63 10.44 -4.37
N ALA A 41 6.56 9.27 -5.01
CA ALA A 41 6.06 8.07 -4.34
C ALA A 41 6.99 7.67 -3.18
N ARG A 42 6.40 7.17 -2.08
CA ARG A 42 7.11 6.59 -0.94
C ARG A 42 6.77 5.10 -0.87
N PRO A 43 7.58 4.22 -1.48
CA PRO A 43 7.36 2.78 -1.44
C PRO A 43 7.23 2.24 -0.01
N GLU A 44 7.92 2.87 0.93
CA GLU A 44 7.95 2.51 2.35
C GLU A 44 6.58 2.69 3.02
N GLY A 45 5.69 3.52 2.47
CA GLY A 45 4.34 3.71 3.00
C GLY A 45 3.47 2.46 2.95
N ILE A 46 3.80 1.50 2.08
CA ILE A 46 3.08 0.21 1.96
C ILE A 46 3.67 -0.86 2.88
N ALA A 47 4.90 -0.68 3.37
CA ALA A 47 5.60 -1.69 4.18
C ALA A 47 4.79 -2.21 5.37
N PRO A 48 4.09 -1.37 6.18
CA PRO A 48 3.31 -1.88 7.31
C PRO A 48 2.17 -2.82 6.89
N LEU A 49 1.56 -2.59 5.73
CA LEU A 49 0.51 -3.47 5.19
C LEU A 49 1.11 -4.79 4.72
N ALA A 50 2.25 -4.74 4.03
CA ALA A 50 2.97 -5.92 3.57
C ALA A 50 3.44 -6.79 4.75
N ASP A 51 3.95 -6.16 5.81
CA ASP A 51 4.39 -6.83 7.04
C ASP A 51 3.21 -7.55 7.71
N TRP A 52 2.07 -6.87 7.86
CA TRP A 52 0.86 -7.46 8.43
C TRP A 52 0.30 -8.62 7.59
N LEU A 53 0.30 -8.50 6.26
CA LEU A 53 -0.08 -9.60 5.36
C LEU A 53 0.85 -10.80 5.52
N GLY A 54 2.16 -10.56 5.67
CA GLY A 54 3.14 -11.61 5.93
C GLY A 54 2.91 -12.32 7.26
N GLU A 55 2.55 -11.59 8.32
CA GLU A 55 2.17 -12.19 9.61
C GLU A 55 0.91 -13.05 9.49
N MET A 56 -0.10 -12.56 8.77
CA MET A 56 -1.35 -13.29 8.59
C MET A 56 -1.16 -14.56 7.75
N SER A 57 -0.31 -14.52 6.71
CA SER A 57 0.06 -15.72 5.95
C SER A 57 0.66 -16.78 6.85
N ARG A 58 1.70 -16.42 7.64
CA ARG A 58 2.35 -17.36 8.57
C ARG A 58 1.39 -17.96 9.59
N PHE A 59 0.44 -17.17 10.08
CA PHE A 59 -0.59 -17.64 11.00
C PHE A 59 -1.47 -18.73 10.36
N TRP A 60 -1.91 -18.52 9.12
CA TRP A 60 -2.76 -19.48 8.41
C TRP A 60 -1.99 -20.72 7.97
N ASP A 61 -0.76 -20.56 7.50
CA ASP A 61 0.09 -21.68 7.11
C ASP A 61 0.25 -22.65 8.29
N ALA A 62 0.61 -22.14 9.48
CA ALA A 62 0.73 -22.97 10.69
C ALA A 62 -0.58 -23.66 11.10
N ARG A 63 -1.73 -23.03 10.86
CA ARG A 63 -3.06 -23.62 11.16
C ARG A 63 -3.40 -24.73 10.18
N LEU A 64 -3.09 -24.54 8.90
CA LEU A 64 -3.32 -25.51 7.84
C LEU A 64 -2.40 -26.73 7.99
N ASP A 65 -1.13 -26.51 8.32
CA ASP A 65 -0.18 -27.59 8.62
C ASP A 65 -0.67 -28.45 9.79
N ALA A 66 -1.12 -27.82 10.89
CA ALA A 66 -1.65 -28.54 12.04
C ALA A 66 -2.93 -29.34 11.72
N LEU A 67 -3.76 -28.82 10.82
CA LEU A 67 -4.95 -29.51 10.34
C LEU A 67 -4.56 -30.72 9.48
N GLU A 68 -3.61 -30.56 8.56
CA GLU A 68 -3.08 -31.64 7.73
C GLU A 68 -2.50 -32.77 8.60
N ASP A 69 -1.74 -32.43 9.64
CA ASP A 69 -1.18 -33.40 10.59
C ASP A 69 -2.26 -34.13 11.40
N LEU A 70 -3.37 -33.45 11.74
CA LEU A 70 -4.49 -34.09 12.40
C LEU A 70 -5.18 -35.10 11.47
N LEU A 71 -5.45 -34.70 10.22
CA LEU A 71 -6.07 -35.56 9.21
C LEU A 71 -5.23 -36.81 8.94
N LYS A 72 -3.91 -36.65 8.73
CA LYS A 72 -2.97 -37.77 8.53
C LYS A 72 -2.97 -38.79 9.66
N ARG A 73 -3.17 -38.33 10.91
CA ARG A 73 -3.24 -39.21 12.09
C ARG A 73 -4.57 -39.95 12.20
N MET A 74 -5.65 -39.41 11.64
CA MET A 74 -6.97 -40.05 11.66
C MET A 74 -7.12 -41.10 10.56
N ASP A 75 -6.37 -40.98 9.46
CA ASP A 75 -6.36 -41.93 8.34
C ASP A 75 -5.42 -43.14 8.56
N GLN A 76 -4.74 -43.22 9.71
CA GLN A 76 -3.95 -44.38 10.16
C GLN A 76 -4.72 -45.25 11.15
#